data_AF-A0A3D5TA71-F1
#
_entry.id   AF-A0A3D5TA71-F1
#
_cell.length_a   1.000
_cell.length_b   1.000
_cell.length_c   1.000
_cell.angle_alpha   90.00
_cell.angle_beta   90.00
_cell.angle_gamma   90.00
#
_symmetry.space_group_name_H-M   'P 1'
#
loop_
_entity.id
_entity.type
_entity.pdbx_description
1 polymer ?
#
loop_
_entity_poly.entity_id
_entity_poly.type
_entity_poly.pdbx_seq_one_letter_code
_entity_poly.pdbx_strand_id
1 'polypeptide(L)' 'MVPQVKEGDRVKKGQLLLKFDMDVIKAHGLETITPVVLTNTDDLQSVSLVKSGKVTEKDVIISFEK' A
#
# COMPACT_ATOMS: atom_id res chain seq x y z
N MET A 1 9.45 8.41 -10.46
CA MET A 1 8.84 7.09 -10.15
C MET A 1 8.89 6.24 -11.41
N VAL A 2 9.01 4.91 -11.27
CA VAL A 2 9.10 3.96 -12.41
C VAL A 2 8.11 2.82 -12.19
N PRO A 3 6.95 2.80 -12.88
CA PRO A 3 5.99 1.70 -12.82
C PRO A 3 6.60 0.39 -13.31
N GLN A 4 6.16 -0.75 -12.77
CA GLN A 4 6.59 -2.11 -13.15
C GLN A 4 5.41 -2.99 -13.61
N VAL A 5 4.20 -2.45 -13.56
CA VAL A 5 2.95 -3.06 -14.04
C VAL A 5 2.18 -2.03 -14.87
N LYS A 6 1.21 -2.50 -15.64
CA LYS A 6 0.31 -1.66 -16.45
C LYS A 6 -1.08 -1.63 -15.86
N GLU A 7 -1.84 -0.60 -16.24
CA GLU A 7 -3.27 -0.55 -15.93
C GLU A 7 -3.98 -1.78 -16.49
N GLY A 8 -4.86 -2.37 -15.68
CA GLY A 8 -5.58 -3.60 -16.01
C GLY A 8 -4.83 -4.90 -15.72
N ASP A 9 -3.54 -4.86 -15.35
CA ASP A 9 -2.79 -6.07 -15.01
C ASP A 9 -3.34 -6.75 -13.75
N ARG A 10 -3.49 -8.07 -13.80
CA ARG A 10 -3.73 -8.90 -12.61
C ARG A 10 -2.41 -9.14 -11.89
N VAL A 11 -2.34 -8.70 -10.63
CA VAL A 11 -1.13 -8.84 -9.79
C VAL A 11 -1.30 -9.89 -8.70
N LYS A 12 -0.18 -10.35 -8.14
CA LYS A 12 -0.14 -11.29 -7.01
C LYS A 12 0.49 -10.66 -5.77
N LYS A 13 0.20 -11.20 -4.57
CA LYS A 13 0.80 -10.74 -3.31
C LYS A 13 2.33 -10.74 -3.43
N GLY A 14 2.95 -9.59 -3.14
CA GLY A 14 4.40 -9.42 -3.17
C GLY A 14 5.00 -9.12 -4.55
N GLN A 15 4.18 -8.96 -5.60
CA GLN A 15 4.65 -8.49 -6.89
C GLN A 15 5.04 -7.00 -6.81
N LEU A 16 6.20 -6.66 -7.36
CA LEU A 16 6.66 -5.28 -7.40
C LEU A 16 5.80 -4.46 -8.36
N LEU A 17 5.22 -3.36 -7.88
CA LEU A 17 4.33 -2.51 -8.67
C LEU A 17 5.04 -1.27 -9.24
N LEU A 18 5.95 -0.66 -8.47
CA LEU A 18 6.65 0.55 -8.85
C LEU A 18 7.96 0.70 -8.06
N LYS A 19 8.87 1.52 -8.57
CA LYS A 19 10.09 1.97 -7.88
C LYS A 19 10.11 3.49 -7.76
N PHE A 20 10.64 3.99 -6.66
CA PHE A 20 10.94 5.40 -6.46
C PHE A 20 12.18 5.56 -5.60
N ASP A 21 12.78 6.75 -5.68
CA ASP A 21 13.91 7.13 -4.85
C ASP A 21 13.38 7.97 -3.68
N MET A 22 13.52 7.43 -2.46
CA MET A 22 13.00 8.07 -1.26
C MET A 22 13.86 9.26 -0.81
N ASP A 23 15.16 9.27 -1.15
CA ASP A 23 16.06 10.36 -0.80
C ASP A 23 15.78 11.59 -1.68
N VAL A 24 15.47 11.37 -2.96
CA VAL A 24 15.01 12.44 -3.86
C VAL A 24 13.72 13.07 -3.34
N ILE A 25 12.73 12.28 -2.89
CA ILE A 25 11.46 12.81 -2.35
C ILE A 25 11.72 13.68 -1.12
N LYS A 26 12.53 13.16 -0.17
CA LYS A 26 12.89 13.90 1.05
C LYS A 26 13.68 15.18 0.74
N ALA A 27 14.60 15.14 -0.21
CA ALA A 27 15.41 16.30 -0.60
C ALA A 27 14.57 17.45 -1.18
N HIS A 28 13.42 17.14 -1.78
CA HIS A 28 12.46 18.13 -2.27
C HIS A 28 11.48 18.61 -1.18
N GLY A 29 11.66 18.19 0.08
CA GLY A 29 10.79 18.59 1.19
C GLY A 29 9.38 17.99 1.12
N LEU A 30 9.19 16.90 0.37
CA LEU A 30 7.90 16.25 0.19
C LEU A 30 7.69 15.16 1.25
N GLU A 31 6.43 14.99 1.66
CA GLU A 31 6.06 13.93 2.59
C GLU A 31 6.17 12.55 1.94
N THR A 32 6.70 11.57 2.68
CA THR A 32 6.78 10.17 2.25
C THR A 32 5.62 9.33 2.78
N ILE A 33 4.57 9.99 3.31
CA ILE A 33 3.36 9.31 3.79
C ILE A 33 2.65 8.68 2.59
N THR A 34 2.47 7.37 2.63
CA THR A 34 1.78 6.61 1.58
C THR A 34 0.49 6.04 2.14
N PRO A 35 -0.67 6.65 1.89
CA PRO A 35 -1.94 6.14 2.38
C PRO A 35 -2.33 4.84 1.65
N VAL A 36 -2.85 3.87 2.39
CA VAL A 36 -3.50 2.67 1.86
C VAL A 36 -4.98 2.76 2.22
N VAL A 37 -5.84 2.80 1.22
CA VAL A 37 -7.28 3.08 1.38
C VAL A 37 -8.09 1.89 0.87
N LEU A 38 -9.04 1.43 1.68
CA LEU A 38 -10.09 0.52 1.24
C LEU A 38 -11.26 1.38 0.76
N THR A 39 -11.59 1.33 -0.53
CA THR A 39 -12.56 2.25 -1.16
C THR A 39 -13.99 1.72 -1.17
N ASN A 40 -14.21 0.44 -0.88
CA ASN A 40 -15.50 -0.24 -0.92
C ASN A 40 -15.91 -0.78 0.47
N THR A 41 -15.72 0.02 1.53
CA THR A 41 -15.99 -0.41 2.91
C THR A 41 -17.47 -0.66 3.20
N ASP A 42 -18.38 -0.09 2.43
CA ASP A 42 -19.83 -0.33 2.57
C ASP A 42 -20.21 -1.79 2.25
N ASP A 43 -19.36 -2.50 1.50
CA ASP A 43 -19.52 -3.92 1.17
C ASP A 43 -18.90 -4.86 2.22
N LEU A 44 -18.35 -4.32 3.31
CA LEU A 44 -17.62 -5.09 4.33
C LEU A 44 -18.38 -5.07 5.66
N GLN A 45 -18.51 -6.22 6.30
CA GLN A 45 -19.11 -6.34 7.65
C GLN A 45 -18.23 -5.69 8.72
N SER A 46 -16.92 -5.84 8.60
CA SER A 46 -15.97 -5.32 9.59
C SER A 46 -14.61 -5.03 8.97
N VAL A 47 -13.92 -4.04 9.52
CA VAL A 47 -12.52 -3.70 9.20
C VAL A 47 -11.77 -3.49 10.50
N SER A 48 -10.61 -4.13 10.63
CA SER A 48 -9.80 -4.07 11.85
C SER A 48 -8.31 -3.91 11.53
N LEU A 49 -7.62 -3.13 12.35
CA LEU A 49 -6.18 -2.98 12.28
C LEU A 49 -5.51 -4.18 12.98
N VAL A 50 -4.65 -4.89 12.26
CA VAL A 50 -3.97 -6.10 12.76
C VAL A 50 -2.62 -5.75 13.37
N LYS A 51 -1.90 -4.78 12.78
CA LYS A 51 -0.55 -4.42 13.19
C LYS A 51 -0.33 -2.92 13.07
N SER A 52 0.35 -2.35 14.05
CA SER A 52 0.74 -0.94 14.09
C SER A 52 2.25 -0.79 14.33
N GLY A 53 2.79 0.40 14.05
CA GLY A 53 4.21 0.69 14.19
C GLY A 53 5.03 0.22 12.98
N LYS A 54 6.21 -0.35 13.23
CA LYS A 54 7.10 -0.79 12.14
C LYS A 54 6.57 -2.07 11.50
N VAL A 55 6.39 -2.01 10.19
CA VAL A 55 5.97 -3.14 9.35
C VAL A 55 6.93 -3.30 8.18
N THR A 56 7.02 -4.51 7.65
CA THR A 56 7.78 -4.80 6.44
C THR A 56 6.84 -5.29 5.34
N GLU A 57 7.35 -5.37 4.13
CA GLU A 57 6.64 -6.01 3.03
C GLU A 57 6.12 -7.41 3.43
N LYS A 58 4.92 -7.74 2.94
CA LYS A 58 4.15 -8.98 3.19
C LYS A 58 3.47 -9.11 4.56
N ASP A 59 3.76 -8.23 5.52
CA ASP A 59 3.01 -8.16 6.78
C ASP A 59 1.51 -7.91 6.53
N VAL A 60 0.66 -8.54 7.35
CA VAL A 60 -0.77 -8.25 7.36
C VAL A 60 -1.00 -7.08 8.32
N ILE A 61 -1.51 -5.97 7.80
CA ILE A 61 -1.75 -4.74 8.57
C ILE A 61 -3.23 -4.44 8.79
N ILE A 62 -4.10 -4.91 7.89
CA ILE A 62 -5.56 -4.72 7.94
C ILE A 62 -6.20 -6.09 7.67
N SER A 63 -7.23 -6.43 8.44
CA SER A 63 -8.15 -7.53 8.18
C SER A 63 -9.56 -6.99 7.98
N PHE A 64 -10.37 -7.72 7.22
CA PHE A 64 -11.76 -7.38 6.97
C PHE A 64 -12.59 -8.65 6.82
N GLU A 65 -13.88 -8.53 7.12
CA GLU A 65 -14.90 -9.55 6.89
C GLU A 65 -15.88 -9.01 5.85
N LYS A 66 -16.30 -9.89 4.93
CA LYS A 66 -17.34 -9.61 3.95
C LYS A 66 -18.68 -10.07 4.50
#